data_AF-W3WNA8-F1
#
_entry.id   AF-W3WNA8-F1
#
_cell.length_a   1.000
_cell.length_b   1.000
_cell.length_c   1.000
_cell.angle_alpha   90.00
_cell.angle_beta   90.00
_cell.angle_gamma   90.00
#
_symmetry.space_group_name_H-M   'P 1'
#
loop_
_entity.id
_entity.type
_entity.pdbx_description
1 polymer ?
#
loop_
_entity_poly.entity_id
_entity_poly.type
_entity_poly.pdbx_seq_one_letter_code
_entity_poly.pdbx_strand_id
1 'polypeptide(L)'
;MPPHRVGDRRISLFEAINRIEASGDEYIFQLMKKIEQHEIASAGFRWHATPTQNNQDRVLALFERFLRLTGVIPSMEETRRLTQREKDTLMFPIDQQKLLAQLRGFMFFVADQTAGKSADNLTYMALSKYRAAMLFWIYHVYNRHQLTPPA
;
A
#
# COMPACT_ATOMS: atom_id res chain seq x y z
N MET A 1 34.77 33.58 14.89
CA MET A 1 33.41 33.28 14.41
C MET A 1 33.44 31.96 13.67
N PRO A 2 32.57 30.98 13.97
CA PRO A 2 32.53 29.73 13.22
C PRO A 2 31.83 29.92 11.86
N PRO A 3 32.23 29.19 10.80
CA PRO A 3 31.66 29.33 9.46
C PRO A 3 30.22 28.82 9.39
N HIS A 4 29.37 29.56 8.67
CA HIS A 4 28.01 29.16 8.31
C HIS A 4 28.02 27.81 7.59
N ARG A 5 27.26 26.83 8.10
CA ARG A 5 26.89 25.63 7.35
C ARG A 5 25.97 26.07 6.20
N VAL A 6 26.52 26.12 4.99
CA VAL A 6 25.73 26.23 3.76
C VAL A 6 24.82 25.00 3.73
N GLY A 7 23.52 25.19 3.91
CA GLY A 7 22.55 24.11 3.76
C GLY A 7 22.62 23.57 2.34
N ASP A 8 22.81 22.26 2.19
CA ASP A 8 22.81 21.60 0.89
C ASP A 8 21.58 22.03 0.09
N ARG A 9 21.81 22.54 -1.13
CA ARG A 9 20.73 22.92 -2.04
C ARG A 9 19.84 21.71 -2.26
N ARG A 10 18.54 21.86 -1.97
CA ARG A 10 17.52 20.88 -2.36
C ARG A 10 17.52 20.80 -3.88
N ILE A 11 18.12 19.74 -4.41
CA ILE A 11 18.15 19.42 -5.84
C ILE A 11 16.70 19.24 -6.30
N SER A 12 16.35 19.86 -7.42
CA SER A 12 14.99 19.72 -7.96
C SER A 12 14.75 18.28 -8.44
N LEU A 13 13.50 17.80 -8.39
CA LEU A 13 13.14 16.47 -8.86
C LEU A 13 13.60 16.23 -10.31
N PHE A 14 13.54 17.28 -11.13
CA PHE A 14 13.98 17.27 -12.53
C PHE A 14 15.50 17.06 -12.66
N GLU A 15 16.31 17.76 -11.87
CA GLU A 15 17.77 17.55 -11.84
C GLU A 15 18.14 16.17 -11.27
N ALA A 16 17.36 15.64 -10.33
CA ALA A 16 17.56 14.29 -9.80
C ALA A 16 17.28 13.22 -10.88
N ILE A 17 16.21 13.38 -11.66
CA ILE A 17 15.87 12.46 -12.77
C ILE A 17 16.93 12.52 -13.87
N ASN A 18 17.35 13.72 -14.29
CA ASN A 18 18.38 13.88 -15.32
C ASN A 18 19.73 13.29 -14.88
N ARG A 19 20.05 13.34 -13.57
CA ARG A 19 21.24 12.67 -13.04
C ARG A 19 21.12 11.16 -13.08
N ILE A 20 19.94 10.60 -12.81
CA ILE A 20 19.69 9.15 -12.89
C ILE A 20 19.80 8.67 -14.34
N GLU A 21 19.24 9.41 -15.30
CA GLU A 21 19.36 9.11 -16.74
C GLU A 21 20.80 9.24 -17.26
N ALA A 22 21.57 10.19 -16.71
CA ALA A 22 23.00 10.33 -17.02
C ALA A 22 23.89 9.31 -16.28
N SER A 23 23.32 8.52 -15.37
CA SER A 23 24.04 7.47 -14.65
C SER A 23 23.97 6.16 -15.44
N GLY A 24 25.08 5.43 -15.55
CA GLY A 24 25.12 4.16 -16.29
C GLY A 24 24.18 3.10 -15.72
N ASP A 25 23.84 2.10 -16.54
CA ASP A 25 22.87 1.03 -16.26
C ASP A 25 23.07 0.34 -14.91
N GLU A 26 24.33 0.21 -14.45
CA GLU A 26 24.66 -0.40 -13.16
C GLU A 26 24.18 0.43 -11.97
N TYR A 27 24.20 1.76 -12.06
CA TYR A 27 23.66 2.64 -11.03
C TYR A 27 22.13 2.55 -10.98
N ILE A 28 21.48 2.50 -12.14
CA ILE A 28 20.02 2.32 -12.25
C ILE A 28 19.61 0.97 -11.65
N PHE A 29 20.35 -0.11 -11.96
CA PHE A 29 20.10 -1.43 -11.40
C PHE A 29 20.25 -1.45 -9.86
N GLN A 30 21.29 -0.83 -9.32
CA GLN A 30 21.48 -0.71 -7.87
C GLN A 30 20.41 0.16 -7.21
N LEU A 31 19.93 1.20 -7.90
CA LEU A 31 18.83 2.04 -7.43
C LEU A 31 17.52 1.25 -7.39
N MET A 32 17.21 0.46 -8.42
CA MET A 32 16.04 -0.42 -8.43
C MET A 32 16.10 -1.46 -7.31
N LYS A 33 17.26 -2.09 -7.10
CA LYS A 33 17.47 -3.05 -6.00
C LYS A 33 17.31 -2.40 -4.62
N LYS A 34 17.78 -1.16 -4.44
CA LYS A 34 17.54 -0.39 -3.21
C LYS A 34 16.08 -0.06 -3.02
N ILE A 35 15.37 0.35 -4.08
CA ILE A 35 13.93 0.63 -4.01
C ILE A 35 13.17 -0.62 -3.55
N GLU A 36 13.48 -1.78 -4.13
CA GLU A 36 12.89 -3.07 -3.75
C GLU A 36 13.21 -3.45 -2.29
N GLN A 37 14.45 -3.25 -1.84
CA GLN A 37 14.84 -3.46 -0.44
C GLN A 37 14.14 -2.50 0.52
N HIS A 38 13.97 -1.23 0.15
CA HIS A 38 13.22 -0.25 0.92
C HIS A 38 11.73 -0.58 0.94
N GLU A 39 11.17 -1.12 -0.14
CA GLU A 39 9.78 -1.58 -0.21
C GLU A 39 9.55 -2.76 0.74
N ILE A 40 10.45 -3.75 0.74
CA ILE A 40 10.41 -4.90 1.67
C ILE A 40 10.58 -4.45 3.12
N ALA A 41 11.54 -3.57 3.40
CA ALA A 41 11.78 -3.05 4.75
C ALA A 41 10.62 -2.16 5.26
N SER A 42 9.91 -1.48 4.36
CA SER A 42 8.78 -0.60 4.68
C SER A 42 7.45 -1.35 4.77
N ALA A 43 7.35 -2.56 4.19
CA ALA A 43 6.12 -3.36 4.17
C ALA A 43 5.58 -3.67 5.58
N GLY A 44 6.45 -3.76 6.59
CA GLY A 44 6.08 -4.00 7.99
C GLY A 44 5.99 -2.78 8.89
N PHE A 45 6.36 -1.60 8.40
CA PHE A 45 6.48 -0.43 9.26
C PHE A 45 5.14 0.32 9.31
N ARG A 46 4.49 0.31 10.48
CA ARG A 46 3.38 1.24 10.71
C ARG A 46 3.98 2.64 10.79
N TRP A 47 3.71 3.47 9.77
CA TRP A 47 4.22 4.84 9.71
C TRP A 47 3.93 5.58 11.01
N HIS A 48 4.92 6.29 11.57
CA HIS A 48 4.74 7.09 12.79
C HIS A 48 3.83 8.30 12.57
N ALA A 49 3.70 8.77 11.32
CA ALA A 49 2.87 9.90 10.98
C ALA A 49 1.37 9.52 11.03
N THR A 50 0.63 10.15 11.95
CA THR A 50 -0.82 9.96 12.12
C THR A 50 -1.63 10.09 10.82
N PRO A 51 -1.34 11.04 9.90
CA PRO A 51 -2.07 11.12 8.63
C PRO A 51 -1.95 9.85 7.78
N THR A 52 -0.77 9.21 7.78
CA THR A 52 -0.52 7.98 7.03
C THR A 52 -1.23 6.80 7.66
N GLN A 53 -1.22 6.70 8.99
CA GLN A 53 -1.98 5.67 9.72
C GLN A 53 -3.49 5.78 9.44
N ASN A 54 -4.04 7.00 9.55
CA ASN A 54 -5.46 7.25 9.27
C ASN A 54 -5.83 6.85 7.83
N ASN A 55 -4.92 7.09 6.87
CA ASN A 55 -5.14 6.66 5.50
C ASN A 55 -5.08 5.13 5.36
N GLN A 56 -4.10 4.46 5.98
CA GLN A 56 -4.02 3.00 6.00
C GLN A 56 -5.29 2.37 6.61
N ASP A 57 -5.73 2.86 7.76
CA ASP A 57 -6.92 2.39 8.47
C ASP A 57 -8.19 2.63 7.62
N ARG A 58 -8.30 3.80 6.97
CA ARG A 58 -9.41 4.12 6.07
C ARG A 58 -9.47 3.18 4.86
N VAL A 59 -8.33 2.84 4.27
CA VAL A 59 -8.28 1.92 3.13
C VAL A 59 -8.68 0.51 3.57
N LEU A 60 -8.24 0.04 4.75
CA LEU A 60 -8.66 -1.24 5.30
C LEU A 60 -10.18 -1.30 5.51
N ALA A 61 -10.77 -0.27 6.11
CA ALA A 61 -12.21 -0.20 6.31
C ALA A 61 -12.99 -0.21 4.97
N LEU A 62 -12.45 0.45 3.94
CA LEU A 62 -13.05 0.43 2.61
C LEU A 62 -12.94 -0.95 1.95
N PHE A 63 -11.81 -1.63 2.12
CA PHE A 63 -11.60 -2.99 1.62
C PHE A 63 -12.53 -3.99 2.31
N GLU A 64 -12.65 -3.92 3.64
CA GLU A 64 -13.61 -4.72 4.41
C GLU A 64 -15.04 -4.51 3.91
N ARG A 65 -15.44 -3.26 3.67
CA ARG A 65 -16.75 -2.94 3.10
C ARG A 65 -16.94 -3.56 1.71
N PHE A 66 -15.94 -3.49 0.84
CA PHE A 66 -15.97 -4.11 -0.48
C PHE A 66 -16.16 -5.63 -0.38
N LEU A 67 -15.44 -6.30 0.51
CA LEU A 67 -15.56 -7.74 0.72
C LEU A 67 -16.94 -8.15 1.27
N ARG A 68 -17.58 -7.29 2.07
CA ARG A 68 -18.98 -7.48 2.50
C ARG A 68 -19.95 -7.37 1.33
N LEU A 69 -19.78 -6.35 0.49
CA LEU A 69 -20.64 -6.13 -0.67
C LEU A 69 -20.55 -7.26 -1.69
N THR A 70 -19.38 -7.90 -1.80
CA THR A 70 -19.16 -9.05 -2.69
C THR A 70 -19.44 -10.41 -2.03
N GLY A 71 -19.90 -10.42 -0.77
CA GLY A 71 -20.23 -11.66 -0.04
C GLY A 71 -19.03 -12.52 0.36
N VAL A 72 -17.80 -12.00 0.27
CA VAL A 72 -16.58 -12.70 0.68
C VAL A 72 -16.50 -12.82 2.19
N ILE A 73 -16.89 -11.75 2.91
CA ILE A 73 -17.05 -11.79 4.36
C ILE A 73 -18.51 -11.63 4.75
N PRO A 74 -18.99 -12.28 5.84
CA PRO A 74 -20.38 -12.23 6.26
C PRO A 74 -20.88 -10.82 6.54
N SER A 75 -22.19 -10.66 6.76
CA SER A 75 -22.76 -9.37 7.19
C SER A 75 -22.16 -8.89 8.52
N MET A 76 -22.33 -7.61 8.84
CA MET A 76 -21.83 -7.04 10.10
C MET A 76 -22.37 -7.80 11.33
N GLU A 77 -23.62 -8.25 11.29
CA GLU A 77 -24.25 -8.97 12.39
C GLU A 77 -23.62 -10.36 12.60
N GLU A 78 -23.37 -11.08 11.50
CA GLU A 78 -22.72 -12.40 11.53
C GLU A 78 -21.24 -12.28 11.91
N THR A 79 -20.58 -11.21 11.48
CA THR A 79 -19.15 -10.96 11.74
C THR A 79 -18.87 -10.58 13.20
N ARG A 80 -19.88 -10.23 14.00
CA ARG A 80 -19.70 -10.01 15.46
C ARG A 80 -19.29 -11.28 16.20
N ARG A 81 -19.62 -12.44 15.65
CA ARG A 81 -19.29 -13.74 16.24
C ARG A 81 -17.90 -14.24 15.84
N LEU A 82 -17.29 -13.64 14.82
CA LEU A 82 -15.97 -13.99 14.34
C LEU A 82 -14.89 -13.31 15.20
N THR A 83 -13.88 -14.10 15.56
CA THR A 83 -12.63 -13.61 16.12
C THR A 83 -11.90 -12.71 15.12
N GLN A 84 -11.00 -11.85 15.60
CA GLN A 84 -10.20 -11.01 14.70
C GLN A 84 -9.35 -11.86 13.72
N ARG A 85 -8.86 -13.02 14.16
CA ARG A 85 -8.09 -13.94 13.32
C ARG A 85 -8.91 -14.53 12.17
N GLU A 86 -10.16 -14.92 12.43
CA GLU A 86 -11.05 -15.42 11.39
C GLU A 86 -11.36 -14.33 10.36
N LYS A 87 -11.61 -13.10 10.82
CA LYS A 87 -11.80 -11.95 9.92
C LYS A 87 -10.56 -11.71 9.05
N ASP A 88 -9.39 -11.66 9.68
CA ASP A 88 -8.12 -11.46 9.00
C ASP A 88 -7.87 -12.55 7.94
N THR A 89 -8.21 -13.81 8.23
CA THR A 89 -8.03 -14.95 7.30
C THR A 89 -8.99 -14.88 6.11
N LEU A 90 -10.21 -14.36 6.31
CA LEU A 90 -11.16 -14.15 5.22
C LEU A 90 -10.78 -12.95 4.34
N MET A 91 -10.29 -11.87 4.96
CA MET A 91 -9.87 -10.64 4.26
C MET A 91 -8.54 -10.80 3.53
N PHE A 92 -7.63 -11.59 4.09
CA PHE A 92 -6.28 -11.80 3.58
C PHE A 92 -5.99 -13.31 3.52
N PRO A 93 -6.60 -14.04 2.57
CA PRO A 93 -6.44 -15.48 2.47
C PRO A 93 -5.02 -15.85 2.06
N ILE A 94 -4.49 -16.94 2.62
CA ILE A 94 -3.17 -17.50 2.29
C ILE A 94 -3.06 -17.87 0.80
N ASP A 95 -4.18 -18.30 0.22
CA ASP A 95 -4.31 -18.60 -1.21
C ASP A 95 -4.06 -17.32 -2.03
N GLN A 96 -2.88 -17.26 -2.67
CA GLN A 96 -2.43 -16.13 -3.46
C GLN A 96 -3.38 -15.78 -4.60
N GLN A 97 -3.99 -16.78 -5.25
CA GLN A 97 -4.93 -16.51 -6.36
C GLN A 97 -6.19 -15.84 -5.84
N LYS A 98 -6.72 -16.30 -4.70
CA LYS A 98 -7.88 -15.65 -4.06
C LYS A 98 -7.55 -14.25 -3.57
N LEU A 99 -6.40 -14.06 -2.94
CA LEU A 99 -5.95 -12.74 -2.48
C LEU A 99 -5.82 -11.77 -3.67
N LEU A 100 -5.16 -12.19 -4.76
CA LEU A 100 -5.00 -11.37 -5.96
C LEU A 100 -6.35 -11.05 -6.61
N ALA A 101 -7.28 -11.99 -6.66
CA ALA A 101 -8.62 -11.75 -7.18
C ALA A 101 -9.39 -10.72 -6.35
N GLN A 102 -9.33 -10.83 -5.01
CA GLN A 102 -9.95 -9.87 -4.09
C GLN A 102 -9.34 -8.47 -4.22
N LEU A 103 -8.01 -8.37 -4.25
CA LEU A 103 -7.30 -7.10 -4.41
C LEU A 103 -7.60 -6.46 -5.76
N ARG A 104 -7.62 -7.25 -6.85
CA ARG A 104 -7.94 -6.74 -8.18
C ARG A 104 -9.39 -6.21 -8.25
N GLY A 105 -10.34 -6.97 -7.70
CA GLY A 105 -11.74 -6.54 -7.58
C GLY A 105 -11.88 -5.25 -6.78
N PHE A 106 -11.14 -5.12 -5.67
CA PHE A 106 -11.11 -3.90 -4.88
C PHE A 106 -10.57 -2.70 -5.65
N MET A 107 -9.51 -2.87 -6.44
CA MET A 107 -8.96 -1.79 -7.27
C MET A 107 -9.96 -1.32 -8.33
N PHE A 108 -10.72 -2.23 -8.95
CA PHE A 108 -11.81 -1.86 -9.85
C PHE A 108 -12.93 -1.11 -9.12
N PHE A 109 -13.32 -1.58 -7.93
CA PHE A 109 -14.31 -0.90 -7.10
C PHE A 109 -13.90 0.54 -6.73
N VAL A 110 -12.64 0.74 -6.35
CA VAL A 110 -12.11 2.08 -6.04
C VAL A 110 -12.06 2.96 -7.28
N ALA A 111 -11.65 2.42 -8.43
CA ALA A 111 -11.64 3.14 -9.71
C ALA A 111 -13.05 3.61 -10.11
N ASP A 112 -14.05 2.75 -9.97
CA ASP A 112 -15.45 3.08 -10.27
C ASP A 112 -16.02 4.15 -9.30
N GLN A 113 -15.79 3.98 -7.99
CA GLN A 113 -16.26 4.93 -6.96
C GLN A 113 -15.66 6.34 -7.10
N THR A 114 -14.50 6.47 -7.75
CA THR A 114 -13.78 7.74 -7.87
C THR A 114 -14.08 8.48 -9.17
N ALA A 115 -14.59 7.78 -10.20
CA ALA A 115 -15.05 8.38 -11.45
C ALA A 115 -16.16 9.43 -11.25
N GLY A 116 -16.91 9.37 -10.14
CA GLY A 116 -18.03 10.29 -9.86
C GLY A 116 -17.72 11.51 -9.00
N LYS A 117 -16.53 11.65 -8.39
CA LYS A 117 -16.26 12.71 -7.37
C LYS A 117 -15.34 13.84 -7.82
N SER A 118 -14.65 13.68 -8.93
CA SER A 118 -13.96 14.74 -9.64
C SER A 118 -13.87 14.27 -11.08
N ALA A 119 -14.44 15.03 -12.00
CA ALA A 119 -14.33 14.75 -13.43
C ALA A 119 -12.86 14.48 -13.79
N ASP A 120 -12.66 13.37 -14.49
CA ASP A 120 -11.45 12.99 -15.23
C ASP A 120 -10.21 12.60 -14.44
N ASN A 121 -10.29 11.42 -13.82
CA ASN A 121 -9.18 10.47 -13.60
C ASN A 121 -8.74 10.33 -12.13
N LEU A 122 -8.96 9.12 -11.62
CA LEU A 122 -8.19 8.61 -10.49
C LEU A 122 -6.70 8.64 -10.89
N THR A 123 -5.95 9.60 -10.33
CA THR A 123 -4.52 9.71 -10.62
C THR A 123 -3.81 8.41 -10.23
N TYR A 124 -2.79 8.02 -11.00
CA TYR A 124 -1.93 6.89 -10.66
C TYR A 124 -1.38 7.00 -9.23
N MET A 125 -1.11 8.24 -8.78
CA MET A 125 -0.69 8.55 -7.42
C MET A 125 -1.76 8.27 -6.35
N ALA A 126 -3.04 8.35 -6.68
CA ALA A 126 -4.11 7.93 -5.76
C ALA A 126 -4.18 6.40 -5.67
N LEU A 127 -4.11 5.68 -6.81
CA LEU A 127 -4.06 4.21 -6.85
C LEU A 127 -2.85 3.65 -6.10
N SER A 128 -1.68 4.28 -6.24
CA SER A 128 -0.47 3.85 -5.55
C SER A 128 -0.61 3.94 -4.02
N LYS A 129 -1.38 4.92 -3.50
CA LYS A 129 -1.69 5.02 -2.06
C LYS A 129 -2.56 3.87 -1.58
N TYR A 130 -3.56 3.45 -2.36
CA TYR A 130 -4.37 2.26 -2.04
C TYR A 130 -3.51 1.00 -2.06
N ARG A 131 -2.68 0.83 -3.09
CA ARG A 131 -1.73 -0.29 -3.20
C ARG A 131 -0.78 -0.35 -2.01
N ALA A 132 -0.13 0.75 -1.66
CA ALA A 132 0.80 0.81 -0.53
C ALA A 132 0.11 0.49 0.81
N ALA A 133 -1.10 0.99 1.03
CA ALA A 133 -1.88 0.65 2.21
C ALA A 133 -2.24 -0.84 2.28
N MET A 134 -2.61 -1.45 1.14
CA MET A 134 -2.92 -2.89 1.10
C MET A 134 -1.69 -3.76 1.32
N LEU A 135 -0.54 -3.41 0.73
CA LEU A 135 0.73 -4.12 0.98
C LEU A 135 1.10 -4.09 2.47
N PHE A 136 0.97 -2.93 3.12
CA PHE A 136 1.17 -2.81 4.55
C PHE A 136 0.26 -3.76 5.34
N TRP A 137 -1.05 -3.78 5.06
CA TRP A 137 -1.98 -4.61 5.81
C TRP A 137 -1.79 -6.10 5.56
N ILE A 138 -1.49 -6.52 4.33
CA ILE A 138 -1.16 -7.91 4.01
C ILE A 138 0.04 -8.34 4.85
N TYR A 139 1.14 -7.60 4.77
CA TYR A 139 2.35 -7.95 5.50
C TYR A 139 2.14 -7.92 7.02
N HIS A 140 1.43 -6.92 7.54
CA HIS A 140 1.11 -6.79 8.97
C HIS A 140 0.25 -7.95 9.48
N VAL A 141 -0.78 -8.34 8.74
CA VAL A 141 -1.66 -9.46 9.10
C VAL A 141 -0.91 -10.79 9.03
N TYR A 142 -0.13 -11.00 7.98
CA TYR A 142 0.66 -12.23 7.82
C TYR A 142 1.69 -12.37 8.93
N ASN A 143 2.42 -11.31 9.27
CA ASN A 143 3.34 -11.31 10.41
C ASN A 143 2.62 -11.57 11.75
N ARG A 144 1.45 -10.96 11.97
CA ARG A 144 0.65 -11.17 13.18
C ARG A 144 0.26 -12.64 13.36
N HIS A 145 -0.04 -13.33 12.26
CA HIS A 145 -0.46 -14.74 12.27
C HIS A 145 0.68 -15.72 11.97
N GLN A 146 1.93 -15.25 11.87
CA GLN A 146 3.11 -16.05 11.53
C GLN A 146 2.98 -16.81 10.20
N LEU A 147 2.36 -16.17 9.21
CA LEU A 147 2.15 -16.68 7.86
C LEU A 147 3.20 -16.08 6.91
N THR A 148 3.70 -16.85 5.97
CA THR A 148 4.59 -16.33 4.91
C THR A 148 3.77 -15.54 3.90
N PRO A 149 4.03 -14.23 3.70
CA PRO A 149 3.34 -13.46 2.67
C PRO A 149 3.62 -14.04 1.28
N PRO A 150 2.64 -14.03 0.37
CA PRO A 150 2.86 -14.47 -1.00
C PRO A 150 3.94 -13.60 -1.66
N ALA A 151 4.87 -14.27 -2.35
CA ALA A 151 5.96 -13.65 -3.10
C ALA A 151 5.45 -12.86 -4.32
#